data_AF-A0A653RM61-F1
#
_entry.id   AF-A0A653RM61-F1
#
_cell.length_a   1.000
_cell.length_b   1.000
_cell.length_c   1.000
_cell.angle_alpha   90.00
_cell.angle_beta   90.00
_cell.angle_gamma   90.00
#
_symmetry.space_group_name_H-M   'P 1'
#
loop_
_entity.id
_entity.type
_entity.pdbx_description
1 polymer ?
#
loop_
_entity_poly.entity_id
_entity_poly.type
_entity_poly.pdbx_seq_one_letter_code
_entity_poly.pdbx_strand_id
1 'polypeptide(L)'
;MALHELARTEVRGRHHSDWVATLDRLRARGMDDAGLELLVECMAAAEREAWAVQGIPTPEYAHRAAVIHRRRRDYAAEVEVLERWIAACPEPRDPYSRLAVRLVKARRLWDAAGGQTRRRAYRAAL
;
A
#
# COMPACT_ATOMS: atom_id res chain seq x y z
N MET A 1 -4.24 24.58 -18.76
CA MET A 1 -3.78 23.19 -18.53
C MET A 1 -3.61 22.81 -17.05
N ALA A 2 -3.87 23.68 -16.06
CA ALA A 2 -3.59 23.38 -14.65
C ALA A 2 -4.61 22.49 -13.90
N LEU A 3 -5.89 22.47 -14.31
CA LEU A 3 -6.95 21.73 -13.61
C LEU A 3 -6.82 20.19 -13.70
N HIS A 4 -6.20 19.67 -14.78
CA HIS A 4 -6.00 18.22 -14.96
C HIS A 4 -4.83 17.68 -14.13
N GLU A 5 -3.93 18.56 -13.68
CA GLU A 5 -2.72 18.18 -12.95
C GLU A 5 -3.01 17.97 -11.46
N LEU A 6 -3.89 18.79 -10.89
CA LEU A 6 -4.35 18.72 -9.49
C LEU A 6 -5.23 17.50 -9.22
N ALA A 7 -6.10 17.11 -10.15
CA ALA A 7 -6.95 15.93 -10.01
C ALA A 7 -6.16 14.62 -9.81
N ARG A 8 -4.88 14.60 -10.18
CA ARG A 8 -4.03 13.39 -10.07
C ARG A 8 -3.56 13.11 -8.65
N THR A 9 -3.42 14.15 -7.81
CA THR A 9 -2.91 14.04 -6.44
C THR A 9 -4.01 14.10 -5.36
N GLU A 10 -5.25 14.34 -5.78
CA GLU A 10 -6.37 14.48 -4.87
C GLU A 10 -7.01 13.15 -4.44
N VAL A 11 -7.48 13.15 -3.20
CA VAL A 11 -8.31 12.13 -2.55
C VAL A 11 -9.47 12.87 -1.88
N ARG A 12 -10.71 12.56 -2.27
CA ARG A 12 -11.93 13.17 -1.70
C ARG A 12 -11.85 14.72 -1.63
N GLY A 13 -11.34 15.34 -2.70
CA GLY A 13 -11.22 16.79 -2.86
C GLY A 13 -10.10 17.47 -2.06
N ARG A 14 -9.10 16.73 -1.58
CA ARG A 14 -7.92 17.27 -0.87
C ARG A 14 -6.65 16.57 -1.35
N HIS A 15 -5.49 17.21 -1.21
CA HIS A 15 -4.22 16.55 -1.53
C HIS A 15 -4.03 15.30 -0.67
N HIS A 16 -3.46 14.21 -1.21
CA HIS A 16 -3.31 12.97 -0.44
C HIS A 16 -2.52 13.16 0.88
N SER A 17 -1.57 14.10 0.91
CA SER A 17 -0.78 14.43 2.12
C SER A 17 -1.62 15.08 3.23
N ASP A 18 -2.73 15.75 2.90
CA ASP A 18 -3.60 16.40 3.89
C ASP A 18 -4.37 15.38 4.75
N TRP A 19 -4.42 14.12 4.29
CA TRP A 19 -5.10 13.05 5.00
C TRP A 19 -4.28 12.42 6.12
N VAL A 20 -2.99 12.75 6.27
CA VAL A 20 -2.12 12.15 7.31
C VAL A 20 -2.70 12.34 8.72
N ALA A 21 -3.14 13.55 9.07
CA ALA A 21 -3.75 13.81 10.36
C ALA A 21 -5.07 13.05 10.57
N THR A 22 -5.83 12.81 9.50
CA THR A 22 -7.04 11.99 9.55
C THR A 22 -6.71 10.52 9.76
N LEU A 23 -5.69 9.99 9.06
CA LEU A 23 -5.19 8.63 9.22
C LEU A 23 -4.70 8.38 10.65
N ASP A 24 -4.04 9.37 11.26
CA ASP A 24 -3.62 9.30 12.67
C ASP A 24 -4.83 9.21 13.61
N ARG A 25 -5.88 10.01 13.38
CA ARG A 25 -7.14 9.93 14.15
C ARG A 25 -7.86 8.59 13.99
N LEU A 26 -7.93 8.06 12.77
CA LEU A 26 -8.55 6.76 12.50
C LEU A 26 -7.79 5.64 13.22
N ARG A 27 -6.46 5.66 13.15
CA ARG A 27 -5.60 4.73 13.89
C ARG A 27 -5.82 4.83 15.39
N ALA A 28 -5.86 6.04 15.96
CA ALA A 28 -6.07 6.25 17.39
C ALA A 28 -7.42 5.71 17.88
N ARG A 29 -8.43 5.70 17.00
CA ARG A 29 -9.78 5.15 17.28
C ARG A 29 -9.93 3.67 16.95
N GLY A 30 -8.88 2.99 16.49
CA GLY A 30 -8.95 1.60 16.05
C GLY A 30 -9.85 1.38 14.82
N MET A 31 -10.15 2.43 14.05
CA MET A 31 -11.01 2.38 12.86
C MET A 31 -10.22 1.87 11.66
N ASP A 32 -9.73 0.65 11.75
CA ASP A 32 -8.79 0.07 10.79
C ASP A 32 -9.40 -0.10 9.39
N ASP A 33 -10.69 -0.43 9.26
CA ASP A 33 -11.33 -0.58 7.94
C ASP A 33 -11.41 0.74 7.19
N ALA A 34 -11.93 1.79 7.85
CA ALA A 34 -11.96 3.14 7.29
C ALA A 34 -10.53 3.68 7.03
N GLY A 35 -9.57 3.32 7.88
CA GLY A 35 -8.16 3.63 7.68
C GLY A 35 -7.59 2.98 6.43
N LEU A 36 -7.86 1.68 6.22
CA LEU A 36 -7.42 0.95 5.03
C LEU A 36 -8.03 1.50 3.75
N GLU A 37 -9.33 1.81 3.75
CA GLU A 37 -10.01 2.43 2.61
C GLU A 37 -9.32 3.74 2.19
N LEU A 38 -9.11 4.65 3.15
CA LEU A 38 -8.44 5.92 2.89
C LEU A 38 -6.97 5.74 2.48
N LEU A 39 -6.26 4.77 3.05
CA LEU A 39 -4.87 4.47 2.67
C LEU A 39 -4.77 4.00 1.22
N VAL A 40 -5.71 3.17 0.75
CA VAL A 40 -5.73 2.70 -0.64
C VAL A 40 -5.95 3.86 -1.62
N GLU A 41 -6.82 4.80 -1.28
CA GLU A 41 -7.04 6.01 -2.09
C GLU A 41 -5.79 6.90 -2.11
N CYS A 42 -5.17 7.15 -0.95
CA CYS A 42 -3.93 7.92 -0.84
C CYS A 42 -2.76 7.26 -1.57
N MET A 43 -2.65 5.92 -1.52
CA MET A 43 -1.66 5.19 -2.32
C MET A 43 -1.86 5.44 -3.81
N ALA A 44 -3.08 5.30 -4.31
CA ALA A 44 -3.38 5.51 -5.73
C ALA A 44 -3.05 6.94 -6.18
N ALA A 45 -3.32 7.95 -5.35
CA ALA A 45 -2.98 9.34 -5.63
C ALA A 45 -1.45 9.57 -5.65
N ALA A 46 -0.73 9.05 -4.65
CA ALA A 46 0.72 9.16 -4.60
C ALA A 46 1.42 8.40 -5.74
N GLU A 47 0.87 7.26 -6.17
CA GLU A 47 1.35 6.51 -7.34
C GLU A 47 1.22 7.35 -8.63
N ARG A 48 0.07 8.02 -8.83
CA ARG A 48 -0.14 8.92 -9.98
C ARG A 48 0.78 10.14 -9.95
N GLU A 49 0.95 10.74 -8.76
CA GLU A 49 1.86 11.87 -8.56
C GLU A 49 3.30 11.49 -8.96
N ALA A 50 3.81 10.41 -8.38
CA ALA A 50 5.15 9.93 -8.65
C ALA A 50 5.34 9.56 -10.13
N TRP A 51 4.37 8.89 -10.74
CA TRP A 51 4.43 8.53 -12.15
C TRP A 51 4.59 9.75 -13.07
N ALA A 52 3.90 10.85 -12.78
CA ALA A 52 3.96 12.08 -13.57
C ALA A 52 5.36 12.72 -13.61
N VAL A 53 6.17 12.48 -12.58
CA VAL A 53 7.54 13.01 -12.45
C VAL A 53 8.63 11.93 -12.52
N GLN A 54 8.27 10.71 -12.93
CA GLN A 54 9.15 9.54 -12.92
C GLN A 54 9.84 9.29 -11.55
N GLY A 55 9.14 9.64 -10.48
CA GLY A 55 9.61 9.53 -9.10
C GLY A 55 9.20 8.23 -8.40
N ILE A 56 9.57 8.13 -7.13
CA ILE A 56 9.19 7.03 -6.24
C ILE A 56 7.97 7.46 -5.42
N PRO A 57 6.84 6.71 -5.44
CA PRO A 57 5.70 7.02 -4.58
C PRO A 57 6.09 6.98 -3.11
N THR A 58 5.55 7.88 -2.29
CA THR A 58 5.83 7.86 -0.85
C THR A 58 5.54 6.46 -0.25
N PRO A 59 6.47 5.87 0.52
CA PRO A 59 6.27 4.55 1.12
C PRO A 59 5.28 4.58 2.30
N GLU A 60 4.90 5.76 2.78
CA GLU A 60 4.16 5.92 4.04
C GLU A 60 2.82 5.19 4.04
N TYR A 61 2.01 5.37 2.98
CA TYR A 61 0.66 4.79 2.94
C TYR A 61 0.70 3.26 2.85
N ALA A 62 1.56 2.72 1.98
CA ALA A 62 1.78 1.29 1.87
C ALA A 62 2.32 0.70 3.19
N HIS A 63 3.24 1.40 3.86
CA HIS A 63 3.74 0.97 5.17
C HIS A 63 2.64 0.93 6.24
N ARG A 64 1.80 1.96 6.32
CA ARG A 64 0.68 2.03 7.28
C ARG A 64 -0.34 0.91 7.01
N ALA A 65 -0.71 0.67 5.76
CA ALA A 65 -1.62 -0.41 5.39
C ALA A 65 -1.03 -1.79 5.72
N ALA A 66 0.25 -2.02 5.38
CA ALA A 66 0.96 -3.26 5.72
C ALA A 66 1.01 -3.51 7.25
N VAL A 67 1.15 -2.47 8.07
CA VAL A 67 1.10 -2.59 9.54
C VAL A 67 -0.29 -3.01 10.03
N ILE A 68 -1.37 -2.47 9.44
CA ILE A 68 -2.75 -2.85 9.80
C ILE A 68 -2.99 -4.32 9.44
N HIS A 69 -2.69 -4.73 8.21
CA HIS A 69 -2.85 -6.12 7.77
C HIS A 69 -2.05 -7.10 8.65
N ARG A 70 -0.81 -6.74 9.00
CA ARG A 70 0.02 -7.54 9.93
C ARG A 70 -0.64 -7.72 11.30
N ARG A 71 -1.20 -6.66 11.88
CA ARG A 71 -1.89 -6.73 13.18
C ARG A 71 -3.11 -7.65 13.12
N ARG A 72 -3.82 -7.65 11.99
CA ARG A 72 -4.94 -8.55 11.70
C ARG A 72 -4.52 -9.98 11.33
N ARG A 73 -3.20 -10.25 11.24
CA ARG A 73 -2.62 -11.50 10.72
C ARG A 73 -3.06 -11.84 9.29
N ASP A 74 -3.49 -10.84 8.54
CA ASP A 74 -3.80 -10.96 7.12
C ASP A 74 -2.52 -10.78 6.31
N TYR A 75 -1.70 -11.83 6.29
CA TYR A 75 -0.40 -11.77 5.62
C TYR A 75 -0.52 -11.75 4.10
N ALA A 76 -1.66 -12.21 3.55
CA ALA A 76 -1.92 -12.16 2.11
C ALA A 76 -2.08 -10.70 1.66
N ALA A 77 -2.97 -9.95 2.30
CA ALA A 77 -3.18 -8.54 1.98
C ALA A 77 -1.94 -7.68 2.31
N GLU A 78 -1.18 -8.04 3.36
CA GLU A 78 0.11 -7.38 3.63
C GLU A 78 1.08 -7.55 2.46
N VAL A 79 1.20 -8.76 1.91
CA VAL A 79 2.06 -9.03 0.73
C VAL A 79 1.57 -8.24 -0.48
N GLU A 80 0.26 -8.25 -0.75
CA GLU A 80 -0.33 -7.54 -1.90
C GLU A 80 -0.05 -6.04 -1.88
N VAL A 81 -0.25 -5.38 -0.73
CA VAL A 81 0.03 -3.94 -0.57
C VAL A 81 1.51 -3.62 -0.81
N LEU A 82 2.42 -4.46 -0.31
CA LEU A 82 3.86 -4.26 -0.48
C LEU A 82 4.31 -4.49 -1.92
N GLU A 83 3.80 -5.54 -2.56
CA GLU A 83 4.07 -5.84 -3.97
C GLU A 83 3.55 -4.72 -4.88
N ARG A 84 2.36 -4.20 -4.61
CA ARG A 84 1.78 -3.07 -5.34
C ARG A 84 2.70 -1.85 -5.30
N TRP A 85 3.16 -1.44 -4.11
CA TRP A 85 4.04 -0.26 -4.00
C TRP A 85 5.37 -0.47 -4.73
N ILE A 86 6.01 -1.64 -4.56
CA ILE A 86 7.27 -1.95 -5.25
C ILE A 86 7.07 -1.93 -6.77
N ALA A 87 5.94 -2.44 -7.26
CA ALA A 87 5.63 -2.44 -8.69
C ALA A 87 5.48 -1.03 -9.27
N ALA A 88 4.99 -0.08 -8.47
CA ALA A 88 4.83 1.33 -8.83
C ALA A 88 6.13 2.13 -8.81
N CYS A 89 7.19 1.63 -8.18
CA CYS A 89 8.51 2.26 -8.22
C CYS A 89 9.16 2.09 -9.61
N PRO A 90 9.84 3.14 -10.14
CA PRO A 90 10.60 3.04 -11.38
C PRO A 90 11.78 2.06 -11.25
N GLU A 91 12.22 1.52 -12.38
CA GLU A 91 13.43 0.68 -12.44
C GLU A 91 14.70 1.55 -12.52
N PRO A 92 15.83 1.12 -11.91
CA PRO A 92 15.98 -0.09 -11.10
C PRO A 92 15.35 0.06 -9.72
N ARG A 93 14.54 -0.92 -9.31
CA ARG A 93 13.92 -0.92 -7.97
C ARG A 93 14.95 -1.16 -6.87
N ASP A 94 14.88 -0.39 -5.80
CA ASP A 94 15.74 -0.58 -4.61
C ASP A 94 15.32 -1.83 -3.81
N PRO A 95 16.11 -2.93 -3.84
CA PRO A 95 15.79 -4.16 -3.12
C PRO A 95 15.98 -4.02 -1.60
N TYR A 96 16.65 -2.96 -1.14
CA TYR A 96 16.91 -2.67 0.27
C TYR A 96 15.96 -1.61 0.85
N SER A 97 15.01 -1.12 0.06
CA SER A 97 13.98 -0.23 0.56
C SER A 97 13.25 -0.87 1.75
N ARG A 98 12.83 -0.04 2.71
CA ARG A 98 12.15 -0.51 3.93
C ARG A 98 10.97 -1.44 3.63
N LEU A 99 10.23 -1.18 2.54
CA LEU A 99 9.09 -2.00 2.12
C LEU A 99 9.51 -3.30 1.44
N ALA A 100 10.60 -3.31 0.66
CA ALA A 100 11.17 -4.55 0.11
C ALA A 100 11.65 -5.52 1.21
N VAL A 101 12.35 -5.01 2.22
CA VAL A 101 12.75 -5.80 3.40
C VAL A 101 11.54 -6.34 4.15
N ARG A 102 10.49 -5.52 4.30
CA ARG A 102 9.24 -5.96 4.93
C ARG A 102 8.54 -7.06 4.12
N LEU A 103 8.53 -6.96 2.80
CA LEU A 103 7.90 -7.93 1.90
C LEU A 103 8.51 -9.32 2.09
N VAL A 104 9.84 -9.43 2.21
CA VAL A 104 10.52 -10.70 2.51
C VAL A 104 9.95 -11.33 3.79
N LYS A 105 9.79 -10.53 4.86
CA LYS A 105 9.22 -11.02 6.12
C LYS A 105 7.73 -11.36 6.01
N ALA A 106 6.95 -10.58 5.28
CA ALA A 106 5.53 -10.83 5.05
C ALA A 106 5.29 -12.14 4.29
N ARG A 107 6.06 -12.40 3.23
CA ARG A 107 6.02 -13.66 2.48
C ARG A 107 6.31 -14.86 3.38
N ARG A 108 7.36 -14.81 4.21
CA ARG A 108 7.67 -15.89 5.18
C ARG A 108 6.52 -16.18 6.14
N LEU A 109 5.83 -15.15 6.62
CA LEU A 109 4.69 -15.31 7.53
C LEU A 109 3.46 -15.85 6.81
N TRP A 110 3.24 -15.43 5.57
CA TRP A 110 2.16 -15.95 4.73
C TRP A 110 2.39 -17.42 4.38
N ASP A 111 3.63 -17.81 4.05
CA ASP A 111 4.04 -19.20 3.83
C ASP A 111 3.84 -20.05 5.09
N ALA A 112 4.33 -19.58 6.24
CA ALA A 112 4.19 -20.27 7.53
C ALA A 112 2.72 -20.42 7.97
N ALA A 113 1.84 -19.52 7.55
CA ALA A 113 0.39 -19.63 7.76
C ALA A 113 -0.30 -20.54 6.74
N GLY A 114 0.42 -21.18 5.79
CA GLY A 114 -0.16 -22.03 4.75
C GLY A 114 -0.87 -21.27 3.63
N GLY A 115 -0.53 -19.99 3.43
CA GLY A 115 -1.18 -19.11 2.45
C GLY A 115 -0.80 -19.39 0.99
N GLN A 116 0.47 -19.71 0.73
CA GLN A 116 0.99 -20.04 -0.61
C GLN A 116 0.31 -21.29 -1.19
N THR A 117 0.09 -22.31 -0.36
CA THR A 117 -0.63 -23.54 -0.72
C THR A 117 -2.09 -23.25 -1.08
N ARG A 118 -2.76 -22.39 -0.30
CA ARG A 118 -4.14 -21.97 -0.56
C ARG A 118 -4.29 -21.16 -1.86
N ARG A 119 -3.38 -20.22 -2.14
CA ARG A 119 -3.43 -19.42 -3.39
C ARG A 119 -3.18 -20.27 -4.65
N ARG A 120 -2.23 -21.22 -4.59
CA ARG A 120 -1.98 -22.16 -5.70
C ARG A 120 -3.19 -23.07 -5.97
N ALA A 121 -3.82 -23.58 -4.92
CA ALA A 121 -5.03 -24.39 -5.05
C ALA A 121 -6.18 -23.60 -5.70
N TYR A 122 -6.38 -22.33 -5.30
CA TYR A 122 -7.44 -21.48 -5.85
C TYR A 122 -7.20 -21.10 -7.32
N ARG A 123 -5.95 -20.93 -7.73
CA ARG A 123 -5.59 -20.57 -9.11
C ARG A 123 -5.64 -21.73 -10.10
N ALA A 124 -5.62 -22.97 -9.62
CA ALA A 124 -5.75 -24.18 -10.44
C ALA A 124 -7.23 -24.62 -10.63
N ALA A 125 -8.16 -24.00 -9.89
CA ALA A 125 -9.60 -24.28 -9.95
C ALA A 125 -10.37 -23.33 -10.89
N LEU A 126 -9.66 -22.45 -11.61
CA LEU A 126 -10.16 -21.51 -12.60
C LEU A 126 -9.58 -21.86 -13.97
#